data_AF-A0A1C6REK1-F1
#
_entry.id   AF-A0A1C6REK1-F1
#
_cell.length_a   1.000
_cell.length_b   1.000
_cell.length_c   1.000
_cell.angle_alpha   90.00
_cell.angle_beta   90.00
_cell.angle_gamma   90.00
#
_symmetry.space_group_name_H-M   'P 1'
#
loop_
_entity.id
_entity.type
_entity.pdbx_description
1 polymer ?
#
loop_
_entity_poly.entity_id
_entity_poly.type
_entity_poly.pdbx_seq_one_letter_code
_entity_poly.pdbx_strand_id
1 'polypeptide(L)'
;MTPVRQESPVGTSGKEGKSAKDAATPRRAVTGAGGKRNKQVKARPARSETKNPTSRTKIAQVRLQPDEVADLEMVVRHLNLGSTSEALREGLRLLVREAAEAQAADEIRAFYEGEQAPLPAGVAPATEAELQAADDTQW
;
A
#
# COMPACT_ATOMS: atom_id res chain seq x y z
N MET A 1 42.53 -12.61 -3.79
CA MET A 1 42.45 -13.69 -4.80
C MET A 1 40.99 -13.82 -5.20
N THR A 2 40.68 -13.49 -6.45
CA THR A 2 39.34 -13.47 -7.05
C THR A 2 39.35 -14.47 -8.22
N PRO A 3 38.29 -15.27 -8.40
CA PRO A 3 37.92 -15.73 -9.74
C PRO A 3 36.51 -15.21 -10.05
N VAL A 4 36.34 -14.35 -11.06
CA VAL A 4 36.23 -14.63 -12.51
C VAL A 4 34.85 -15.16 -12.90
N ARG A 5 34.16 -14.25 -13.59
CA ARG A 5 32.91 -14.31 -14.35
C ARG A 5 32.98 -15.33 -15.49
N GLN A 6 31.89 -16.04 -15.75
CA GLN A 6 31.59 -16.63 -17.05
C GLN A 6 30.13 -16.34 -17.42
N GLU A 7 29.95 -15.77 -18.61
CA GLU A 7 28.68 -15.49 -19.27
C GLU A 7 28.40 -16.53 -20.36
N SER A 8 27.11 -16.85 -20.52
CA SER A 8 26.39 -17.08 -21.80
C SER A 8 26.73 -18.37 -22.62
N PRO A 9 25.75 -19.01 -23.31
CA PRO A 9 25.01 -18.32 -24.38
C PRO A 9 23.52 -18.65 -24.60
N VAL A 10 22.94 -17.70 -25.34
CA VAL A 10 21.74 -17.67 -26.17
C VAL A 10 21.46 -18.98 -26.94
N GLY A 11 20.20 -19.41 -26.91
CA GLY A 11 19.62 -20.39 -27.82
C GLY A 11 18.35 -19.85 -28.49
N THR A 12 18.46 -19.52 -29.77
CA THR A 12 17.41 -19.11 -30.70
C THR A 12 16.70 -20.31 -31.37
N SER A 13 15.54 -20.02 -31.96
CA SER A 13 14.78 -20.79 -32.99
C SER A 13 13.83 -21.90 -32.46
N GLY A 14 12.62 -22.10 -32.98
CA GLY A 14 11.85 -21.45 -34.05
C GLY A 14 10.61 -22.31 -34.42
N LYS A 15 9.71 -21.74 -35.26
CA LYS A 15 8.80 -22.43 -36.23
C LYS A 15 7.71 -23.38 -35.64
N GLU A 16 6.50 -23.61 -36.18
CA GLU A 16 5.75 -23.28 -37.40
C GLU A 16 4.33 -23.90 -37.27
N GLY A 17 3.36 -23.50 -38.11
CA GLY A 17 2.12 -24.26 -38.41
C GLY A 17 0.85 -23.69 -37.76
N LYS A 18 -0.07 -22.96 -38.40
CA LYS A 18 -0.73 -23.00 -39.73
C LYS A 18 -1.86 -24.04 -39.85
N SER A 19 -3.03 -23.49 -40.16
CA SER A 19 -4.12 -24.03 -41.00
C SER A 19 -5.42 -24.48 -40.32
N ALA A 20 -6.46 -23.75 -40.73
CA ALA A 20 -7.88 -24.02 -40.66
C ALA A 20 -8.29 -25.32 -41.36
N LYS A 21 -9.54 -25.78 -41.11
CA LYS A 21 -10.55 -26.09 -42.13
C LYS A 21 -11.86 -26.61 -41.49
N ASP A 22 -12.97 -25.97 -41.89
CA ASP A 22 -14.24 -26.54 -42.39
C ASP A 22 -14.97 -27.62 -41.57
N ALA A 23 -16.28 -27.72 -41.42
CA ALA A 23 -17.50 -27.06 -41.91
C ALA A 23 -18.63 -27.51 -40.91
N ALA A 24 -19.91 -27.15 -40.92
CA ALA A 24 -20.83 -26.70 -41.92
C ALA A 24 -22.10 -26.17 -41.23
N THR A 25 -22.68 -25.09 -41.77
CA THR A 25 -24.09 -24.66 -41.58
C THR A 25 -24.99 -25.52 -42.49
N PRO A 26 -26.33 -25.63 -42.29
CA PRO A 26 -27.22 -24.58 -42.85
C PRO A 26 -28.58 -24.33 -42.12
N ARG A 27 -28.98 -23.03 -42.12
CA ARG A 27 -30.30 -22.42 -42.48
C ARG A 27 -31.53 -22.75 -41.60
N ARG A 28 -32.49 -21.86 -41.31
CA ARG A 28 -33.20 -20.82 -42.10
C ARG A 28 -34.08 -20.00 -41.11
N ALA A 29 -33.90 -18.69 -40.92
CA ALA A 29 -34.58 -17.53 -41.55
C ALA A 29 -36.11 -17.39 -41.35
N VAL A 30 -36.56 -16.21 -40.85
CA VAL A 30 -37.71 -15.36 -41.25
C VAL A 30 -38.00 -14.31 -40.14
N THR A 31 -37.53 -13.05 -40.28
CA THR A 31 -38.20 -11.81 -40.76
C THR A 31 -39.22 -11.15 -39.82
N GLY A 32 -39.06 -9.84 -39.61
CA GLY A 32 -40.05 -8.91 -39.03
C GLY A 32 -39.37 -7.69 -38.39
N ALA A 33 -38.96 -6.68 -39.14
CA ALA A 33 -39.76 -5.51 -39.55
C ALA A 33 -40.07 -4.51 -38.40
N GLY A 34 -39.35 -3.39 -38.41
CA GLY A 34 -39.90 -2.05 -38.15
C GLY A 34 -39.84 -1.50 -36.71
N GLY A 35 -39.35 -0.26 -36.57
CA GLY A 35 -39.90 0.65 -35.56
C GLY A 35 -38.94 1.56 -34.80
N LYS A 36 -38.73 2.77 -35.32
CA LYS A 36 -38.81 4.07 -34.60
C LYS A 36 -37.88 4.33 -33.39
N ARG A 37 -36.88 5.19 -33.66
CA ARG A 37 -36.73 6.56 -33.10
C ARG A 37 -37.08 6.79 -31.60
N ASN A 38 -36.05 7.30 -30.91
CA ASN A 38 -36.04 8.48 -30.03
C ASN A 38 -36.24 8.25 -28.52
N LYS A 39 -35.17 8.50 -27.74
CA LYS A 39 -35.04 9.70 -26.89
C LYS A 39 -33.80 9.55 -25.99
N GLN A 40 -32.79 10.40 -26.25
CA GLN A 40 -31.76 10.72 -25.27
C GLN A 40 -32.43 11.35 -24.06
N VAL A 41 -32.61 10.56 -23.00
CA VAL A 41 -32.83 11.11 -21.67
C VAL A 41 -31.44 11.49 -21.16
N LYS A 42 -31.14 12.79 -21.12
CA LYS A 42 -30.00 13.36 -20.40
C LYS A 42 -30.13 12.89 -18.94
N ALA A 43 -29.44 11.81 -18.60
CA ALA A 43 -29.27 11.39 -17.23
C ALA A 43 -28.49 12.50 -16.52
N ARG A 44 -29.14 13.17 -15.56
CA ARG A 44 -28.46 13.92 -14.51
C ARG A 44 -27.43 12.96 -13.91
N PRO A 45 -26.13 13.30 -13.78
CA PRO A 45 -25.24 12.46 -13.01
C PRO A 45 -25.76 12.48 -11.58
N ALA A 46 -26.37 11.37 -11.17
CA ALA A 46 -26.62 11.09 -9.78
C ALA A 46 -25.27 11.22 -9.10
N ARG A 47 -25.21 12.16 -8.15
CA ARG A 47 -24.16 12.31 -7.15
C ARG A 47 -23.72 10.91 -6.75
N SER A 48 -22.54 10.51 -7.22
CA SER A 48 -21.92 9.28 -6.78
C SER A 48 -21.61 9.47 -5.31
N GLU A 49 -22.54 9.07 -4.45
CA GLU A 49 -22.21 8.65 -3.10
C GLU A 49 -21.03 7.70 -3.26
N THR A 50 -19.86 8.17 -2.85
CA THR A 50 -18.70 7.33 -2.59
C THR A 50 -19.16 6.31 -1.57
N LYS A 51 -19.64 5.18 -2.07
CA LYS A 51 -19.83 3.94 -1.33
C LYS A 51 -18.53 3.74 -0.57
N ASN A 52 -18.57 3.97 0.74
CA ASN A 52 -17.48 3.62 1.63
C ASN A 52 -17.09 2.18 1.29
N PRO A 53 -15.89 1.92 0.76
CA PRO A 53 -15.48 0.55 0.54
C PRO A 53 -15.45 -0.05 1.95
N THR A 54 -16.37 -0.97 2.22
CA THR A 54 -16.29 -1.85 3.36
C THR A 54 -14.90 -2.46 3.31
N SER A 55 -14.03 -1.99 4.20
CA SER A 55 -12.63 -2.36 4.24
C SER A 55 -12.55 -3.87 4.21
N ARG A 56 -11.85 -4.43 3.22
CA ARG A 56 -11.70 -5.86 3.06
C ARG A 56 -10.86 -6.39 4.23
N THR A 57 -11.52 -6.72 5.34
CA THR A 57 -10.85 -7.25 6.54
C THR A 57 -10.26 -8.62 6.23
N LYS A 58 -9.00 -8.83 6.61
CA LYS A 58 -8.32 -10.12 6.56
C LYS A 58 -8.03 -10.60 7.98
N ILE A 59 -8.15 -11.89 8.21
CA ILE A 59 -7.83 -12.53 9.49
C ILE A 59 -6.48 -13.22 9.33
N ALA A 60 -5.60 -13.02 10.31
CA ALA A 60 -4.31 -13.68 10.43
C ALA A 60 -4.19 -14.34 11.81
N GLN A 61 -3.48 -15.46 11.89
CA GLN A 61 -3.15 -16.13 13.15
C GLN A 61 -1.69 -15.87 13.47
N VAL A 62 -1.41 -15.48 14.72
CA VAL A 62 -0.07 -15.16 15.22
C VAL A 62 0.24 -16.08 16.40
N ARG A 63 1.47 -16.58 16.46
CA ARG A 63 1.99 -17.32 17.61
C ARG A 63 2.89 -16.39 18.39
N LEU A 64 2.60 -16.24 19.67
CA LEU A 64 3.35 -15.39 20.59
C LEU A 64 3.94 -16.27 21.69
N GLN A 65 5.09 -15.86 22.20
CA GLN A 65 5.67 -16.44 23.40
C GLN A 65 4.84 -16.07 24.64
N PRO A 66 4.92 -16.85 25.73
CA PRO A 66 4.09 -16.60 26.92
C PRO A 66 4.29 -15.21 27.55
N ASP A 67 5.52 -14.70 27.53
CA ASP A 67 5.88 -13.34 27.96
C ASP A 67 5.27 -12.27 27.05
N GLU A 68 5.34 -12.44 25.72
CA GLU A 68 4.71 -11.53 24.77
C GLU A 68 3.18 -11.46 24.95
N VAL A 69 2.54 -12.58 25.30
CA VAL A 69 1.10 -12.59 25.65
C VAL A 69 0.84 -11.82 26.93
N ALA A 70 1.68 -12.00 27.96
CA ALA A 70 1.54 -11.28 29.22
C ALA A 70 1.69 -9.75 29.05
N ASP A 71 2.66 -9.33 28.22
CA ASP A 71 2.85 -7.92 27.86
C ASP A 71 1.65 -7.37 27.09
N LEU A 72 1.10 -8.14 26.14
CA LEU A 72 -0.08 -7.74 25.39
C LEU A 72 -1.30 -7.57 26.30
N GLU A 73 -1.51 -8.46 27.26
CA GLU A 73 -2.56 -8.33 28.26
C GLU A 73 -2.35 -7.13 29.19
N MET A 74 -1.09 -6.86 29.58
CA MET A 74 -0.74 -5.67 30.35
C MET A 74 -1.13 -4.40 29.58
N VAL A 75 -0.79 -4.31 28.30
CA VAL A 75 -1.13 -3.18 27.42
C VAL A 75 -2.64 -3.00 27.31
N VAL A 76 -3.38 -4.09 27.07
CA VAL A 76 -4.85 -4.05 27.02
C VAL A 76 -5.44 -3.45 28.29
N ARG A 77 -4.94 -3.84 29.46
CA ARG A 77 -5.39 -3.30 30.75
C ARG A 77 -5.01 -1.84 30.95
N HIS A 78 -3.76 -1.47 30.69
CA HIS A 78 -3.27 -0.10 30.93
C HIS A 78 -3.88 0.93 29.99
N LEU A 79 -4.14 0.53 28.75
CA LEU A 79 -4.72 1.40 27.73
C LEU A 79 -6.25 1.24 27.60
N ASN A 80 -6.86 0.44 28.49
CA ASN A 80 -8.31 0.17 28.52
C ASN A 80 -8.87 -0.25 27.16
N LEU A 81 -8.19 -1.17 26.47
CA LEU A 81 -8.58 -1.67 25.16
C LEU A 81 -9.59 -2.83 25.31
N GLY A 82 -10.48 -2.98 24.32
CA GLY A 82 -11.53 -3.99 24.36
C GLY A 82 -11.04 -5.41 24.07
N SER A 83 -9.86 -5.58 23.48
CA SER A 83 -9.27 -6.90 23.19
C SER A 83 -7.79 -6.87 22.85
N THR A 84 -7.14 -8.03 22.93
CA THR A 84 -5.77 -8.25 22.42
C THR A 84 -5.64 -7.97 20.92
N SER A 85 -6.67 -8.27 20.13
CA SER A 85 -6.69 -7.96 18.69
C SER A 85 -6.74 -6.47 18.41
N GLU A 86 -7.37 -5.68 19.29
CA GLU A 86 -7.36 -4.23 19.19
C GLU A 86 -5.98 -3.67 19.51
N ALA A 87 -5.35 -4.13 20.59
CA ALA A 87 -3.97 -3.77 20.92
C ALA A 87 -2.99 -4.08 19.79
N LEU A 88 -3.08 -5.27 19.17
CA LEU A 88 -2.25 -5.63 18.02
C LEU A 88 -2.48 -4.72 16.81
N ARG A 89 -3.73 -4.31 16.55
CA ARG A 89 -4.04 -3.38 15.46
C ARG A 89 -3.47 -2.00 15.74
N GLU A 90 -3.60 -1.48 16.95
CA GLU A 90 -3.01 -0.19 17.30
C GLU A 90 -1.48 -0.23 17.26
N GLY A 91 -0.86 -1.29 17.77
CA GLY A 91 0.58 -1.49 17.66
C GLY A 91 1.06 -1.49 16.20
N LEU A 92 0.36 -2.20 15.30
CA LEU A 92 0.66 -2.18 13.86
C LEU A 92 0.51 -0.78 13.25
N ARG A 93 -0.51 0.00 13.64
CA ARG A 93 -0.67 1.37 13.14
C ARG A 93 0.48 2.28 13.57
N LEU A 94 0.93 2.16 14.82
CA LEU A 94 2.06 2.92 15.34
C LEU A 94 3.36 2.56 14.61
N LEU A 95 3.64 1.26 14.43
CA LEU A 95 4.84 0.81 13.71
C LEU A 95 4.85 1.27 12.24
N VAL A 96 3.70 1.25 11.55
CA VAL A 96 3.61 1.76 10.17
C VAL A 96 3.88 3.26 10.12
N ARG A 97 3.39 4.03 11.10
CA ARG A 97 3.66 5.46 11.20
C ARG A 97 5.14 5.72 11.42
N GLU A 98 5.77 5.02 12.36
CA GLU A 98 7.20 5.15 12.66
C GLU A 98 8.07 4.80 11.44
N ALA A 99 7.74 3.73 10.72
CA ALA A 99 8.43 3.36 9.48
C ALA A 99 8.32 4.46 8.41
N ALA A 100 7.16 5.11 8.29
CA ALA A 100 6.97 6.22 7.36
C ALA A 100 7.78 7.47 7.77
N GLU A 101 7.85 7.78 9.07
CA GLU A 101 8.66 8.87 9.60
C GLU A 101 10.17 8.62 9.38
N ALA A 102 10.63 7.38 9.60
CA ALA A 102 12.02 6.99 9.31
C ALA A 102 12.35 7.11 7.81
N GLN A 103 11.45 6.65 6.94
CA GLN A 103 11.62 6.82 5.49
C GLN A 103 11.68 8.29 5.09
N ALA A 104 10.81 9.14 5.63
CA ALA A 104 10.82 10.57 5.34
C ALA A 104 12.14 11.23 5.81
N ALA A 105 12.68 10.83 6.96
CA ALA A 105 13.98 11.30 7.43
C ALA A 105 15.12 10.90 6.48
N ASP A 106 15.09 9.67 5.96
CA ASP A 106 16.07 9.20 4.97
C ASP A 106 15.94 9.97 3.63
N GLU A 107 14.71 10.28 3.19
CA GLU A 107 14.46 11.10 2.00
C GLU A 107 15.03 12.52 2.15
N ILE A 108 14.85 13.15 3.30
CA ILE A 108 15.44 14.47 3.60
C ILE A 108 16.96 14.38 3.57
N ARG A 109 17.55 13.38 4.23
CA ARG A 109 19.00 13.18 4.22
C ARG A 109 19.53 12.98 2.81
N ALA A 110 18.85 12.18 2.00
CA ALA A 110 19.22 11.95 0.60
C ALA A 110 19.13 13.23 -0.24
N PHE A 111 18.08 14.05 -0.03
CA PHE A 111 17.91 15.32 -0.73
C PHE A 111 19.05 16.31 -0.45
N TYR A 112 19.55 16.34 0.79
CA TYR A 112 20.69 17.17 1.19
C TYR A 112 22.04 16.44 1.07
N GLU A 113 22.12 15.31 0.35
CA GLU A 113 23.36 14.55 0.15
C GLU A 113 24.08 14.13 1.45
N GLY A 114 23.33 13.97 2.54
CA GLY A 114 23.87 13.66 3.87
C GLY A 114 24.23 14.88 4.72
N GLU A 115 24.20 16.09 4.15
CA GLU A 115 24.42 17.33 4.88
C GLU A 115 23.18 17.75 5.67
N GLN A 116 23.39 18.57 6.70
CA GLN A 116 22.28 19.13 7.48
C GLN A 116 21.49 20.13 6.62
N ALA A 117 20.16 20.05 6.70
CA ALA A 117 19.29 21.02 6.04
C ALA A 117 19.63 22.45 6.52
N PRO A 118 19.80 23.42 5.60
CA PRO A 118 20.17 24.78 5.96
C PRO A 118 19.06 25.45 6.76
N LEU A 119 19.45 26.21 7.78
CA LEU A 119 18.53 26.99 8.58
C LEU A 119 18.02 28.23 7.81
N PRO A 120 16.78 28.66 8.03
CA PRO A 120 16.28 29.93 7.52
C PRO A 120 17.14 31.11 7.98
N ALA A 121 17.21 32.16 7.17
CA ALA A 121 17.99 33.36 7.49
C ALA A 121 17.56 33.98 8.83
N GLY A 122 18.54 34.30 9.68
CA GLY A 122 18.32 34.89 11.01
C GLY A 122 17.95 33.90 12.11
N VAL A 123 17.87 32.60 11.81
CA VAL A 123 17.62 31.54 12.82
C VAL A 123 18.95 30.95 13.25
N ALA A 124 19.24 31.01 14.55
CA ALA A 124 20.38 30.33 15.14
C ALA A 124 20.08 28.83 15.33
N PRO A 125 21.07 27.94 15.20
CA PRO A 125 20.89 26.52 15.53
C PRO A 125 20.52 26.38 17.00
N ALA A 126 19.60 25.46 17.29
CA ALA A 126 19.28 25.10 18.66
C ALA A 126 20.51 24.47 19.33
N THR A 127 20.77 24.85 20.57
CA THR A 127 21.81 24.23 21.38
C THR A 127 21.35 22.88 21.93
N GLU A 128 22.29 21.99 22.23
CA GLU A 128 21.98 20.68 22.80
C GLU A 128 21.16 20.78 24.10
N ALA A 129 21.46 21.78 24.93
CA ALA A 129 20.72 22.03 26.17
C ALA A 129 19.25 22.44 25.91
N GLU A 130 19.00 23.19 24.84
CA GLU A 130 17.64 23.58 24.44
C GLU A 130 16.87 22.39 23.85
N LEU A 131 17.54 21.53 23.08
CA LEU A 131 16.94 20.30 22.54
C LEU A 131 16.57 19.33 23.66
N GLN A 132 17.49 19.07 24.59
CA GLN A 132 17.21 18.21 25.75
C GLN A 132 16.07 18.76 26.61
N ALA A 133 16.03 20.08 26.84
CA ALA A 133 14.93 20.70 27.58
C ALA A 133 13.57 20.56 26.86
N ALA A 134 13.56 20.56 25.53
CA ALA A 134 12.35 20.33 24.75
C ALA A 134 11.86 18.88 24.87
N ASP A 135 12.76 17.90 24.86
CA ASP A 135 12.43 16.48 25.04
C ASP A 135 11.96 16.16 26.46
N ASP A 136 12.55 16.80 27.47
CA ASP A 136 12.17 16.63 28.89
C ASP A 136 10.82 17.28 29.23
N THR A 137 10.29 18.13 28.34
CA THR A 137 8.98 18.74 28.53
C THR A 137 7.90 17.66 28.35
N GLN A 138 7.35 17.16 29.45
CA GLN A 138 6.18 16.26 29.42
C GLN A 138 4.93 17.05 29.03
N TRP A 139 4.24 16.63 27.97
CA TRP A 139 2.96 17.20 27.51
C TRP A 139 1.76 16.50 28.13
#